data_AF-A0A7I0KA29-F1
#
_entry.id   AF-A0A7I0KA29-F1
#
_cell.length_a   1.000
_cell.length_b   1.000
_cell.length_c   1.000
_cell.angle_alpha   90.00
_cell.angle_beta   90.00
_cell.angle_gamma   90.00
#
_symmetry.space_group_name_H-M   'P 1'
#
loop_
_entity.id
_entity.type
_entity.pdbx_description
1 polymer ?
#
loop_
_entity_poly.entity_id
_entity_poly.type
_entity_poly.pdbx_seq_one_letter_code
_entity_poly.pdbx_strand_id
1 'polypeptide(L)'
;MFQGSHPAPKILVMSTCCGASSGLGRAFSRSINRPKLIIGSSDARYFDDYVAAWALLYRRLNCKDIDIEAMQQVLDEICAVVDKSFRYLGWDDERERYVRYPRKRARFDVVERE
;
A
#
# COMPACT_ATOMS: atom_id res chain seq x y z
N MET A 1 -0.99 9.32 -14.83
CA MET A 1 -1.34 10.24 -13.72
C MET A 1 -2.75 10.74 -14.01
N PHE A 2 -3.63 10.91 -13.02
CA PHE A 2 -5.03 11.30 -13.29
C PHE A 2 -5.04 12.68 -13.97
N GLN A 3 -5.33 12.69 -15.26
CA GLN A 3 -5.39 13.89 -16.09
C GLN A 3 -6.86 14.35 -16.16
N GLY A 4 -7.10 15.65 -15.97
CA GLY A 4 -8.43 16.26 -16.04
C GLY A 4 -8.96 16.77 -14.70
N SER A 5 -10.23 17.18 -14.70
CA SER A 5 -10.95 17.80 -13.58
C SER A 5 -11.52 16.79 -12.57
N HIS A 6 -11.37 15.48 -12.81
CA HIS A 6 -11.88 14.46 -11.92
C HIS A 6 -10.95 14.25 -10.71
N PRO A 7 -11.50 14.21 -9.48
CA PRO A 7 -10.71 13.97 -8.29
C PRO A 7 -10.05 12.59 -8.36
N ALA A 8 -8.80 12.50 -7.89
CA ALA A 8 -8.14 11.22 -7.74
C ALA A 8 -8.95 10.31 -6.79
N PRO A 9 -8.97 8.99 -7.03
CA PRO A 9 -9.63 8.06 -6.13
C PRO A 9 -8.98 8.14 -4.73
N LYS A 10 -9.80 8.04 -3.67
CA LYS A 10 -9.28 8.03 -2.29
C LYS A 10 -8.30 6.88 -2.08
N ILE A 11 -8.62 5.69 -2.61
CA ILE A 11 -7.80 4.48 -2.56
C ILE A 11 -7.53 4.01 -3.98
N LEU A 12 -6.26 3.81 -4.33
CA LEU A 12 -5.80 3.24 -5.59
C LEU A 12 -5.23 1.84 -5.33
N VAL A 13 -5.91 0.80 -5.83
CA VAL A 13 -5.44 -0.60 -5.75
C VAL A 13 -4.74 -0.96 -7.06
N MET A 14 -3.53 -1.50 -6.97
CA MET A 14 -2.62 -1.70 -8.12
C MET A 14 -2.27 -3.19 -8.30
N SER A 15 -2.78 -3.81 -9.36
CA SER A 15 -2.44 -5.19 -9.77
C SER A 15 -1.24 -5.26 -10.73
N THR A 16 -0.29 -4.36 -10.58
CA THR A 16 0.90 -4.30 -11.43
C THR A 16 2.14 -4.63 -10.63
N CYS A 17 3.16 -5.20 -11.28
CA CYS A 17 4.48 -5.34 -10.68
C CYS A 17 4.92 -4.01 -10.07
N CYS A 18 5.43 -4.06 -8.84
CA CYS A 18 5.90 -2.87 -8.12
C CYS A 18 4.79 -1.80 -7.93
N GLY A 19 3.53 -2.22 -7.88
CA GLY A 19 2.33 -1.37 -7.79
C GLY A 19 2.24 -0.48 -6.54
N ALA A 20 3.09 -0.70 -5.54
CA ALA A 20 3.27 0.18 -4.39
C ALA A 20 4.74 0.61 -4.23
N SER A 21 5.51 0.71 -5.32
CA SER A 21 6.93 1.11 -5.28
C SER A 21 7.15 2.55 -4.80
N SER A 22 8.36 2.80 -4.28
CA SER A 22 8.78 4.14 -3.84
C SER A 22 8.77 5.15 -4.99
N GLY A 23 9.07 4.69 -6.21
CA GLY A 23 9.04 5.50 -7.43
C GLY A 23 7.64 5.97 -7.76
N LEU A 24 6.64 5.09 -7.62
CA LEU A 24 5.23 5.45 -7.83
C LEU A 24 4.74 6.48 -6.80
N GLY A 25 5.07 6.28 -5.52
CA GLY A 25 4.78 7.27 -4.47
C GLY A 25 5.41 8.64 -4.76
N ARG A 26 6.67 8.67 -5.21
CA ARG A 26 7.35 9.93 -5.61
C ARG A 26 6.72 10.58 -6.85
N ALA A 27 6.17 9.79 -7.78
CA ALA A 27 5.47 10.34 -8.92
C ALA A 27 4.15 11.02 -8.50
N PHE A 28 3.36 10.37 -7.65
CA PHE A 28 2.10 10.96 -7.15
C PHE A 28 2.33 12.10 -6.15
N SER A 29 3.47 12.15 -5.44
CA SER A 29 3.77 13.30 -4.56
C SER A 29 3.92 14.62 -5.32
N ARG A 30 4.18 14.56 -6.63
CA ARG A 30 4.28 15.75 -7.51
C ARG A 30 2.94 16.14 -8.14
N SER A 31 1.89 15.34 -7.95
CA SER A 31 0.56 15.57 -8.55
C SER A 31 -0.35 16.29 -7.57
N ILE A 32 -1.03 17.35 -7.99
CA ILE A 32 -2.09 17.99 -7.17
C ILE A 32 -3.24 16.99 -6.92
N ASN A 33 -3.61 16.23 -7.96
CA ASN A 33 -4.60 15.16 -7.88
C ASN A 33 -3.91 13.83 -7.55
N ARG A 34 -3.94 13.42 -6.28
CA ARG A 34 -3.23 12.24 -5.78
C ARG A 34 -4.16 11.33 -4.95
N PRO A 35 -3.97 10.00 -5.00
CA PRO A 35 -4.66 9.10 -4.08
C PRO A 35 -4.18 9.28 -2.63
N LYS A 36 -5.09 9.17 -1.66
CA LYS A 36 -4.69 9.15 -0.24
C LYS A 36 -3.97 7.85 0.11
N LEU A 37 -4.39 6.74 -0.49
CA LEU A 37 -3.77 5.43 -0.34
C LEU A 37 -3.47 4.81 -1.69
N ILE A 38 -2.29 4.20 -1.83
CA ILE A 38 -1.91 3.35 -2.96
C ILE A 38 -1.56 1.97 -2.39
N ILE A 39 -2.26 0.93 -2.81
CA ILE A 39 -2.09 -0.44 -2.30
C ILE A 39 -1.58 -1.33 -3.43
N GLY A 40 -0.57 -2.15 -3.17
CA GLY A 40 0.07 -2.98 -4.18
C GLY A 40 1.26 -3.75 -3.62
N SER A 41 1.96 -4.46 -4.49
CA SER A 41 3.23 -5.11 -4.14
C SER A 41 4.41 -4.15 -4.28
N SER A 42 5.47 -4.40 -3.52
CA SER A 42 6.73 -3.66 -3.65
C SER A 42 7.68 -4.20 -4.72
N ASP A 43 7.42 -5.42 -5.21
CA ASP A 43 8.19 -6.14 -6.23
C ASP A 43 7.25 -6.76 -7.29
N ALA A 44 7.82 -7.56 -8.18
CA ALA A 44 7.06 -8.30 -9.19
C ALA A 44 6.42 -9.55 -8.59
N ARG A 45 5.12 -9.73 -8.81
CA ARG A 45 4.32 -10.85 -8.30
C ARG A 45 3.55 -11.54 -9.41
N TYR A 46 3.12 -12.77 -9.14
CA TYR A 46 2.28 -13.53 -10.07
C TYR A 46 0.83 -13.03 -10.02
N PHE A 47 0.08 -13.29 -11.09
CA PHE A 47 -1.32 -12.89 -11.18
C PHE A 47 -2.16 -13.42 -10.00
N ASP A 48 -1.95 -14.69 -9.64
CA ASP A 48 -2.70 -15.36 -8.58
C ASP A 48 -2.49 -14.72 -7.20
N ASP A 49 -1.31 -14.14 -6.95
CA ASP A 49 -1.03 -13.40 -5.72
C ASP A 49 -1.94 -12.17 -5.61
N TYR A 50 -2.13 -11.43 -6.69
CA TYR A 50 -3.02 -10.26 -6.71
C TYR A 50 -4.49 -10.68 -6.57
N VAL A 51 -4.90 -11.77 -7.22
CA VAL A 51 -6.27 -12.29 -7.08
C VAL A 51 -6.57 -12.63 -5.62
N ALA A 52 -5.66 -13.36 -4.96
CA ALA A 52 -5.80 -13.72 -3.55
C ALA A 52 -5.79 -12.48 -2.64
N ALA A 53 -4.83 -11.57 -2.84
CA ALA A 53 -4.70 -10.36 -2.03
C ALA A 53 -5.94 -9.47 -2.12
N TRP A 54 -6.46 -9.25 -3.32
CA TRP A 54 -7.62 -8.37 -3.52
C TRP A 54 -8.93 -9.01 -3.10
N ALA A 55 -9.07 -10.33 -3.21
CA ALA A 55 -10.22 -11.03 -2.63
C ALA A 55 -10.29 -10.82 -1.11
N LEU A 56 -9.15 -10.92 -0.40
CA LEU A 56 -9.08 -10.62 1.03
C LEU A 56 -9.37 -9.14 1.32
N LEU A 57 -8.79 -8.23 0.52
CA LEU A 57 -8.98 -6.79 0.64
C LEU A 57 -10.47 -6.42 0.57
N TYR A 58 -11.15 -6.81 -0.51
CA TYR A 58 -12.54 -6.44 -0.76
C TYR A 58 -13.54 -7.17 0.14
N ARG A 59 -13.19 -8.34 0.66
CA ARG A 59 -14.02 -9.04 1.66
C ARG A 59 -14.11 -8.25 2.98
N ARG A 60 -13.04 -7.58 3.36
CA ARG A 60 -12.91 -6.95 4.68
C ARG A 60 -13.20 -5.45 4.67
N LEU A 61 -12.93 -4.76 3.58
CA LEU A 61 -13.13 -3.31 3.49
C LEU A 61 -14.53 -2.96 2.99
N ASN A 62 -15.29 -2.29 3.85
CA ASN A 62 -16.48 -1.59 3.45
C ASN A 62 -16.08 -0.22 2.88
N CYS A 63 -16.16 -0.04 1.56
CA CYS A 63 -15.58 1.09 0.82
C CYS A 63 -16.19 2.48 1.10
N LYS A 64 -16.99 2.65 2.15
CA LYS A 64 -17.61 3.94 2.48
C LYS A 64 -16.58 4.95 3.00
N ASP A 65 -15.65 4.51 3.85
CA ASP A 65 -14.62 5.35 4.46
C ASP A 65 -13.25 4.67 4.50
N ILE A 66 -12.19 5.49 4.68
CA ILE A 66 -10.84 4.98 4.91
C ILE A 66 -10.65 4.80 6.41
N ASP A 67 -10.71 3.56 6.88
CA ASP A 67 -10.23 3.16 8.19
C ASP A 67 -8.80 2.60 8.05
N ILE A 68 -7.83 3.33 8.60
CA ILE A 68 -6.41 2.97 8.52
C ILE A 68 -6.11 1.72 9.36
N GLU A 69 -6.74 1.56 10.52
CA GLU A 69 -6.51 0.40 11.38
C GLU A 69 -7.06 -0.87 10.73
N ALA A 70 -8.28 -0.79 10.19
CA ALA A 70 -8.84 -1.88 9.41
C ALA A 70 -7.97 -2.21 8.18
N MET A 71 -7.48 -1.19 7.46
CA MET A 71 -6.58 -1.38 6.32
C MET A 71 -5.28 -2.09 6.72
N GLN A 72 -4.68 -1.72 7.86
CA GLN A 72 -3.48 -2.35 8.38
C GLN A 72 -3.73 -3.82 8.74
N GLN A 73 -4.82 -4.12 9.44
CA GLN A 73 -5.19 -5.50 9.79
C GLN A 73 -5.38 -6.37 8.54
N VAL A 74 -6.10 -5.85 7.54
CA VAL A 74 -6.33 -6.56 6.28
C VAL A 74 -5.02 -6.78 5.51
N LEU A 75 -4.13 -5.79 5.53
CA LEU A 75 -2.84 -5.92 4.89
C LEU A 75 -1.92 -6.91 5.62
N ASP A 76 -1.99 -6.99 6.95
CA ASP A 76 -1.31 -8.01 7.74
C ASP A 76 -1.82 -9.42 7.38
N GLU A 77 -3.14 -9.60 7.20
CA GLU A 77 -3.73 -10.86 6.70
C GLU A 77 -3.20 -11.21 5.31
N ILE A 78 -3.18 -10.24 4.38
CA ILE A 78 -2.63 -10.44 3.03
C ILE A 78 -1.14 -10.83 3.10
N CYS A 79 -0.35 -10.16 3.94
CA CYS A 79 1.07 -10.44 4.07
C CYS A 79 1.35 -11.82 4.69
N ALA A 80 0.45 -12.31 5.54
CA ALA A 80 0.56 -13.63 6.16
C ALA A 80 0.16 -14.77 5.20
N VAL A 81 -0.85 -14.54 4.36
CA VAL A 81 -1.42 -15.57 3.48
C VAL A 81 -0.79 -15.59 2.10
N VAL A 82 -0.50 -14.41 1.53
CA VAL A 82 -0.05 -14.26 0.15
C VAL A 82 1.45 -14.03 0.10
N ASP A 83 1.91 -12.83 0.47
CA ASP A 83 3.33 -12.49 0.42
C ASP A 83 3.65 -11.20 1.19
N LYS A 84 4.84 -11.11 1.81
CA LYS A 84 5.27 -9.94 2.60
C LYS A 84 5.60 -8.69 1.77
N SER A 85 5.64 -8.81 0.45
CA SER A 85 5.88 -7.70 -0.47
C SER A 85 4.69 -6.74 -0.60
N PHE A 86 3.48 -7.17 -0.23
CA PHE A 86 2.29 -6.34 -0.25
C PHE A 86 2.38 -5.22 0.79
N ARG A 87 1.97 -4.02 0.38
CA ARG A 87 2.02 -2.84 1.23
C ARG A 87 1.03 -1.77 0.77
N TYR A 88 0.82 -0.75 1.61
CA TYR A 88 0.25 0.51 1.17
C TYR A 88 1.23 1.68 1.30
N LEU A 89 1.02 2.68 0.45
CA LEU A 89 1.59 4.02 0.55
C LEU A 89 0.47 4.99 0.94
N GLY A 90 0.56 5.56 2.13
CA GLY A 90 -0.38 6.58 2.63
C GLY A 90 0.21 7.97 2.49
N TRP A 91 -0.56 8.91 1.94
CA TRP A 91 -0.18 10.31 1.88
C TRP A 91 -0.19 10.92 3.28
N ASP A 92 0.91 11.57 3.66
CA ASP A 92 1.09 12.32 4.89
C ASP A 92 1.10 13.81 4.52
N ASP A 93 0.02 14.51 4.85
CA ASP A 93 -0.19 15.92 4.52
C ASP A 93 0.83 16.83 5.23
N GLU A 94 1.22 16.50 6.47
CA GLU A 94 2.19 17.29 7.24
C GLU A 94 3.60 17.21 6.65
N ARG A 95 3.97 16.02 6.17
CA ARG A 95 5.31 15.76 5.61
C ARG A 95 5.37 15.86 4.09
N GLU A 96 4.24 16.16 3.47
CA GLU A 96 4.04 16.22 2.02
C GLU A 96 4.66 15.03 1.28
N ARG A 97 4.50 13.82 1.83
CA ARG A 97 5.10 12.61 1.25
C ARG A 97 4.28 11.37 1.52
N TYR A 98 4.51 10.34 0.70
CA TYR A 98 3.97 9.02 0.99
C TYR A 98 4.80 8.29 2.06
N VAL A 99 4.12 7.85 3.12
CA VAL A 99 4.62 6.90 4.12
C VAL A 99 4.17 5.50 3.76
N ARG A 100 4.92 4.47 4.17
CA ARG A 100 4.60 3.08 3.85
C ARG A 100 4.19 2.28 5.09
N TYR A 101 3.35 1.28 4.85
CA TYR A 101 3.04 0.23 5.81
C TYR A 101 2.98 -1.13 5.08
N PRO A 102 3.54 -2.23 5.64
CA PRO A 102 4.22 -2.27 6.93
C PRO A 102 5.51 -1.43 6.91
N ARG A 103 5.82 -0.79 8.04
CA ARG A 103 7.14 -0.14 8.17
C ARG A 103 8.18 -1.25 8.12
N LYS A 104 9.34 -1.01 7.48
CA LYS A 104 10.48 -1.92 7.63
C LYS A 104 10.70 -2.08 9.13
N ARG A 105 10.56 -3.30 9.66
CA ARG A 105 11.02 -3.61 11.02
C ARG A 105 12.49 -3.16 11.05
N ALA A 106 12.86 -2.35 12.04
CA ALA A 106 14.27 -2.16 12.32
C ALA A 106 14.87 -3.57 12.46
N ARG A 107 16.00 -3.83 11.81
CA ARG A 107 16.81 -5.00 12.15
C ARG A 107 17.24 -4.75 13.60
N PHE A 108 16.58 -5.37 14.55
CA PHE A 108 17.18 -5.55 15.86
C PHE A 108 18.26 -6.60 15.63
N ASP A 109 19.52 -6.16 15.61
CA ASP A 109 20.65 -7.08 15.70
C ASP A 109 20.54 -7.76 17.06
N VAL A 110 20.14 -9.03 17.06
CA VAL A 110 20.23 -9.88 18.24
C VAL A 110 21.72 -10.08 18.48
N VAL A 111 22.29 -9.29 19.38
CA VAL A 111 23.62 -9.56 19.93
C VAL A 111 23.43 -10.66 20.95
N GLU A 112 23.85 -11.88 20.62
CA GLU A 112 24.01 -12.94 21.63
C GLU A 112 24.97 -12.43 22.70
N ARG A 113 24.52 -12.40 23.95
CA ARG A 113 25.40 -12.15 25.09
C ARG A 113 26.14 -13.44 25.39
N GLU A 114 27.47 -13.38 25.28
CA GLU A 114 28.41 -14.36 25.86
C GLU A 114 28.25 -14.45 27.39
#